data_AF-A0A127QG20-F1
#
_entry.id   AF-A0A127QG20-F1
#
_cell.length_a   1.000
_cell.length_b   1.000
_cell.length_c   1.000
_cell.angle_alpha   90.00
_cell.angle_beta   90.00
_cell.angle_gamma   90.00
#
_symmetry.space_group_name_H-M   'P 1'
#
loop_
_entity.id
_entity.type
_entity.pdbx_description
1 polymer ?
#
loop_
_entity_poly.entity_id
_entity_poly.type
_entity_poly.pdbx_seq_one_letter_code
_entity_poly.pdbx_strand_id
1 'polypeptide(L)' 'MNGLFTIQLDRNLGKNWKVFGSFGRAVTFTNKNDADLMTVGLSRRFDF' A
#
# COMPACT_ATOMS: atom_id res chain seq x y z
N MET A 1 -3.77 -0.16 22.84
CA MET A 1 -3.30 -1.20 21.89
C MET A 1 -3.62 -0.68 20.51
N ASN A 2 -2.68 -0.68 19.56
CA ASN A 2 -2.89 -0.18 18.20
C ASN A 2 -2.54 -1.31 17.23
N GLY A 3 -3.35 -1.52 16.20
CA GLY A 3 -3.11 -2.52 15.16
C GLY A 3 -3.00 -1.86 13.80
N LEU A 4 -2.05 -2.30 12.98
CA LEU A 4 -1.94 -1.90 11.57
C LEU A 4 -2.15 -3.15 10.71
N PHE A 5 -3.10 -3.08 9.80
CA PHE A 5 -3.31 -4.12 8.79
C PHE A 5 -3.14 -3.51 7.40
N THR A 6 -2.32 -4.16 6.57
CA THR A 6 -2.05 -3.70 5.20
C THR A 6 -2.17 -4.88 4.25
N ILE A 7 -2.93 -4.69 3.16
CA ILE A 7 -2.95 -5.57 2.00
C ILE A 7 -2.30 -4.81 0.86
N GLN A 8 -1.34 -5.44 0.19
CA GLN A 8 -0.73 -4.92 -1.02
C GLN A 8 -0.80 -5.98 -2.12
N LEU A 9 -1.23 -5.54 -3.29
CA LEU A 9 -1.22 -6.32 -4.52
C LEU A 9 -0.33 -5.61 -5.53
N ASP A 10 0.48 -6.39 -6.23
CA ASP A 10 1.29 -5.84 -7.30
C ASP A 10 1.38 -6.76 -8.51
N ARG A 11 1.65 -6.13 -9.65
CA ARG A 11 1.82 -6.81 -10.93
C ARG A 11 2.98 -6.18 -11.68
N ASN A 12 3.92 -7.02 -12.08
CA ASN A 12 4.97 -6.64 -13.01
C ASN A 12 4.39 -6.55 -14.44
N LEU A 13 4.65 -5.44 -15.11
CA LEU A 13 4.31 -5.17 -16.51
C LEU A 13 5.61 -5.16 -17.33
N GLY A 14 5.99 -6.33 -17.83
CA GLY A 14 7.26 -6.53 -18.52
C GLY A 14 8.46 -6.43 -17.58
N LYS A 15 9.63 -6.09 -18.13
CA LYS A 15 10.91 -6.08 -17.38
C LYS A 15 11.07 -4.85 -16.48
N ASN A 16 10.46 -3.73 -16.86
CA ASN A 16 10.82 -2.42 -16.31
C ASN A 16 9.65 -1.71 -15.64
N TRP A 17 8.41 -2.17 -15.75
CA TRP A 17 7.26 -1.51 -15.13
C TRP A 17 6.62 -2.40 -14.09
N LYS A 18 6.14 -1.80 -13.01
CA LYS A 18 5.36 -2.48 -11.96
C LYS A 18 4.23 -1.57 -11.52
N VAL A 19 3.01 -2.09 -11.54
CA VAL A 19 1.84 -1.43 -10.97
C VAL A 19 1.52 -2.07 -9.63
N PHE A 20 1.08 -1.26 -8.67
CA PHE A 20 0.72 -1.74 -7.35
C PHE A 20 -0.46 -0.96 -6.80
N GLY A 21 -1.22 -1.63 -5.95
CA GLY A 21 -2.24 -1.03 -5.11
C GLY A 21 -2.06 -1.53 -3.69
N SER A 22 -2.27 -0.65 -2.71
CA SER A 22 -2.29 -1.03 -1.30
C SER A 22 -3.45 -0.39 -0.58
N PHE A 23 -3.94 -1.11 0.42
CA PHE A 23 -4.93 -0.64 1.37
C PHE A 23 -4.41 -0.92 2.78
N GLY A 24 -4.30 0.12 3.59
CA GLY A 24 -3.88 0.05 4.98
C GLY A 24 -4.96 0.61 5.90
N ARG A 25 -5.27 -0.09 6.99
CA ARG A 25 -6.15 0.38 8.06
C ARG A 25 -5.37 0.41 9.37
N ALA A 26 -5.29 1.59 9.97
CA ALA A 26 -4.85 1.73 11.35
C ALA A 26 -6.06 1.63 12.28
N VAL A 27 -6.03 0.68 13.22
CA VAL A 27 -7.08 0.49 14.23
C VAL A 27 -6.56 0.97 15.58
N THR A 28 -7.21 1.96 16.15
CA THR A 28 -6.84 2.59 17.43
C THR A 28 -7.97 2.39 18.44
N PHE A 29 -7.76 1.54 19.44
CA PHE A 29 -8.80 1.15 20.40
C PHE A 29 -9.11 2.21 21.48
N THR A 30 -8.48 3.39 21.42
CA THR A 30 -8.54 4.40 22.47
C THR A 30 -9.04 5.77 22.01
N ASN A 31 -9.12 6.04 20.70
CA ASN A 31 -9.66 7.30 20.19
C ASN A 31 -10.02 7.12 18.71
N LYS A 32 -11.14 7.69 18.25
CA LYS A 32 -11.74 7.55 16.90
C LYS A 32 -10.85 8.11 15.78
N ASN A 33 -9.64 7.59 15.64
CA ASN A 33 -8.68 7.97 14.61
C ASN A 33 -8.31 6.76 13.76
N ASP A 34 -9.31 5.91 13.50
CA ASP A 34 -9.17 4.83 12.54
C ASP A 34 -8.98 5.47 11.17
N ALA A 35 -7.78 5.32 10.64
CA ALA A 35 -7.37 5.93 9.39
C ALA A 35 -7.21 4.84 8.34
N ASP A 36 -8.00 4.98 7.27
CA ASP A 36 -7.92 4.14 6.09
C ASP A 36 -7.09 4.87 5.02
N LEU A 37 -6.09 4.18 4.48
CA LEU A 37 -5.22 4.70 3.44
C LEU A 37 -5.24 3.77 2.24
N MET A 38 -5.73 4.28 1.12
CA MET A 38 -5.67 3.61 -0.18
C MET A 38 -4.57 4.25 -1.03
N THR A 39 -3.69 3.44 -1.61
CA THR A 39 -2.63 3.89 -2.50
C THR A 39 -2.70 3.11 -3.81
N VAL A 40 -2.53 3.80 -4.92
CA VAL A 40 -2.35 3.21 -6.25
C VAL A 40 -1.12 3.83 -6.89
N GLY A 41 -0.30 3.02 -7.54
CA GLY A 41 0.98 3.48 -8.05
C GLY A 41 1.49 2.70 -9.25
N LEU A 42 2.35 3.37 -10.01
CA LEU A 42 3.13 2.83 -11.11
C LEU A 42 4.60 3.16 -10.85
N SER A 43 5.47 2.18 -11.04
CA SER A 43 6.91 2.31 -10.84
C SER A 43 7.64 1.82 -12.07
N ARG A 44 8.74 2.50 -12.41
CA ARG A 44 9.63 2.14 -13.51
C ARG A 44 11.02 1.84 -12.95
N ARG A 45 11.55 0.66 -13.26
CA ARG A 45 12.93 0.28 -12.98
C ARG A 45 13.84 0.98 -14.00
N PHE A 46 14.87 1.65 -13.49
CA PHE A 46 15.98 2.21 -14.27
C PHE A 46 17.21 1.39 -13.94
N ASP A 47 17.82 0.77 -14.94
CA ASP A 47 19.14 0.16 -14.82
C ASP A 47 20.17 1.25 -15.19
N PHE A 48 21.10 1.53 -14.27
CA PHE A 48 22.23 2.45 -14.45
C PHE A 48 23.50 1.67 -14.76
#